data_AF-A0AAU6EBP2-F1
#
_entry.id   AF-A0AAU6EBP2-F1
#
_cell.length_a   1.000
_cell.length_b   1.000
_cell.length_c   1.000
_cell.angle_alpha   90.00
_cell.angle_beta   90.00
_cell.angle_gamma   90.00
#
_symmetry.space_group_name_H-M   'P 1'
#
loop_
_entity.id
_entity.type
_entity.pdbx_description
1 polymer ?
#
loop_
_entity_poly.entity_id
_entity_poly.type
_entity_poly.pdbx_seq_one_letter_code
_entity_poly.pdbx_strand_id
1 'polypeptide(L)'
;MIPSPGAPAGDRLGAATWRPGAITALRHLRTALHDHRIYPAISYDEGQPRLVISADLTVWADREGGFFSWGAVHMEEPAESARADDVPRVARQIAQRLGEHYTEPTTAP
;
A
#
# COMPACT_ATOMS: atom_id res chain seq x y z
N MET A 1 29.35 -41.50 9.17
CA MET A 1 29.01 -40.44 10.14
C MET A 1 28.52 -39.23 9.37
N ILE A 2 27.27 -38.83 9.62
CA ILE A 2 26.60 -37.64 9.07
C ILE A 2 26.87 -36.47 10.02
N PRO A 3 27.07 -35.25 9.48
CA PRO A 3 26.10 -34.21 9.73
C PRO A 3 25.55 -33.61 8.43
N SER A 4 24.22 -33.55 8.33
CA SER A 4 23.44 -32.65 7.48
C SER A 4 22.73 -31.67 8.42
N PRO A 5 22.15 -30.54 7.98
CA PRO A 5 22.33 -29.79 6.74
C PRO A 5 22.66 -28.30 7.03
N GLY A 6 23.71 -27.77 6.41
CA GLY A 6 23.86 -26.31 6.31
C GLY A 6 22.81 -25.81 5.32
N ALA A 7 21.72 -25.24 5.85
CA ALA A 7 20.62 -24.67 5.09
C ALA A 7 21.10 -23.86 3.88
N PRO A 8 20.39 -23.91 2.73
CA PRO A 8 20.79 -23.15 1.56
C PRO A 8 20.89 -21.67 1.92
N ALA A 9 21.96 -21.03 1.44
CA ALA A 9 22.18 -19.58 1.50
C ALA A 9 21.18 -18.80 0.61
N GLY A 10 19.90 -19.18 0.64
CA GLY A 10 18.85 -18.71 -0.27
C GLY A 10 17.79 -17.80 0.35
N ASP A 11 17.70 -17.69 1.68
CA ASP A 11 16.47 -17.15 2.31
C ASP A 11 16.72 -16.02 3.34
N ARG A 12 17.69 -15.14 3.07
CA ARG A 12 17.86 -13.89 3.86
C ARG A 12 17.79 -12.63 3.01
N LEU A 13 17.30 -12.74 1.78
CA LEU A 13 17.01 -11.60 0.91
C LEU A 13 15.55 -11.13 0.98
N GLY A 14 14.66 -11.85 1.68
CA GLY A 14 13.27 -11.45 1.88
C GLY A 14 13.08 -10.30 2.88
N ALA A 15 14.02 -10.14 3.84
CA ALA A 15 14.06 -9.01 4.75
C ALA A 15 14.91 -7.86 4.17
N ALA A 16 14.77 -7.57 2.88
CA ALA A 16 15.33 -6.37 2.30
C ALA A 16 14.74 -5.18 3.06
N THR A 17 15.50 -4.64 4.01
CA THR A 17 15.11 -3.54 4.89
C THR A 17 14.50 -2.43 4.03
N TRP A 18 13.18 -2.31 4.06
CA TRP A 18 12.49 -1.24 3.34
C TRP A 18 13.06 0.09 3.81
N ARG A 19 13.31 1.01 2.87
CA ARG A 19 13.96 2.27 3.21
C ARG A 19 13.03 3.02 4.19
N PRO A 20 13.60 3.76 5.15
CA PRO A 20 12.81 4.66 6.00
C PRO A 20 11.92 5.63 5.21
N GLY A 21 12.31 5.96 3.97
CA GLY A 21 11.53 6.79 3.03
C GLY A 21 10.15 6.22 2.71
N ALA A 22 10.04 4.94 2.39
CA ALA A 22 8.76 4.29 2.05
C ALA A 22 7.77 4.34 3.23
N ILE A 23 8.24 4.02 4.44
CA ILE A 23 7.40 4.09 5.66
C ILE A 23 6.98 5.54 5.95
N THR A 24 7.90 6.49 5.77
CA THR A 24 7.62 7.92 6.00
C THR A 24 6.58 8.44 5.01
N ALA A 25 6.70 8.09 3.73
CA ALA A 25 5.74 8.44 2.69
C ALA A 25 4.34 7.88 3.03
N LEU A 26 4.24 6.61 3.43
CA LEU A 26 2.96 6.01 3.85
C LEU A 26 2.39 6.68 5.10
N ARG A 27 3.22 7.09 6.07
CA ARG A 27 2.75 7.87 7.24
C ARG A 27 2.19 9.22 6.83
N HIS A 28 2.84 9.92 5.90
CA HIS A 28 2.34 11.20 5.39
C HIS A 28 1.01 11.02 4.66
N LEU A 29 0.91 10.02 3.80
CA LEU A 29 -0.33 9.71 3.10
C LEU A 29 -1.46 9.34 4.06
N ARG A 30 -1.18 8.53 5.09
CA ARG A 30 -2.16 8.22 6.14
C ARG A 30 -2.70 9.48 6.79
N THR A 31 -1.83 10.43 7.16
CA THR A 31 -2.25 11.70 7.76
C THR A 31 -3.14 12.50 6.81
N ALA A 32 -2.77 12.60 5.53
CA ALA A 32 -3.61 13.30 4.55
C ALA A 32 -4.98 12.62 4.32
N LEU A 33 -5.03 11.29 4.38
CA LEU A 33 -6.29 10.54 4.29
C LEU A 33 -7.25 10.81 5.46
N HIS A 34 -6.73 11.21 6.63
CA HIS A 34 -7.56 11.57 7.78
C HIS A 34 -8.42 12.82 7.50
N ASP A 35 -7.96 13.76 6.67
CA ASP A 35 -8.73 14.94 6.25
C ASP A 35 -9.99 14.54 5.45
N HIS A 36 -9.95 13.36 4.84
CA HIS A 36 -11.06 12.74 4.14
C HIS A 36 -11.85 11.73 5.01
N ARG A 37 -11.60 11.69 6.33
CA ARG A 37 -12.18 10.73 7.29
C ARG A 37 -11.87 9.26 6.96
N ILE A 38 -10.77 9.00 6.27
CA ILE A 38 -10.26 7.66 5.99
C ILE A 38 -9.12 7.40 6.96
N TYR A 39 -9.22 6.35 7.77
CA TYR A 39 -8.28 6.05 8.87
C TYR A 39 -7.56 4.71 8.67
N PRO A 40 -6.69 4.60 7.65
CA PRO A 40 -6.10 3.32 7.30
C PRO A 40 -4.98 2.92 8.27
N ALA A 41 -4.79 1.61 8.43
CA ALA A 41 -3.72 1.07 9.23
C ALA A 41 -2.49 0.80 8.35
N ILE A 42 -1.30 1.08 8.88
CA ILE A 42 -0.05 0.58 8.29
C ILE A 42 0.06 -0.89 8.70
N SER A 43 0.20 -1.76 7.72
CA SER A 43 0.45 -3.19 7.88
C SER A 43 1.73 -3.57 7.13
N TYR A 44 2.26 -4.75 7.43
CA TYR A 44 3.44 -5.29 6.78
C TYR A 44 3.11 -6.64 6.16
N ASP A 45 3.43 -6.81 4.88
CA ASP A 45 3.27 -8.06 4.15
C ASP A 45 4.64 -8.54 3.70
N GLU A 46 5.12 -9.67 4.24
CA GLU A 46 6.46 -10.17 3.94
C GLU A 46 7.57 -9.10 4.12
N GLY A 47 7.36 -8.16 5.06
CA GLY A 47 8.25 -7.03 5.32
C GLY A 47 7.97 -5.76 4.52
N GLN A 48 7.13 -5.80 3.48
CA GLN A 48 6.69 -4.62 2.72
C GLN A 48 5.65 -3.80 3.49
N PRO A 49 5.92 -2.51 3.76
CA PRO A 49 4.93 -1.65 4.38
C PRO A 49 3.82 -1.31 3.38
N ARG A 50 2.57 -1.40 3.83
CA ARG A 50 1.36 -1.07 3.07
C ARG A 50 0.35 -0.35 3.94
N LEU A 51 -0.48 0.51 3.34
CA LEU A 51 -1.68 1.04 3.98
C LEU A 51 -2.88 0.23 3.53
N VAL A 52 -3.51 -0.46 4.46
CA VAL A 52 -4.75 -1.19 4.20
C VAL A 52 -5.90 -0.24 4.47
N ILE A 53 -6.66 0.10 3.43
CA ILE A 53 -7.80 1.01 3.52
C ILE A 53 -9.12 0.23 3.60
N SER A 54 -9.29 -0.76 2.74
CA SER A 54 -10.41 -1.71 2.74
C SER A 54 -9.95 -3.08 2.21
N ALA A 55 -10.86 -4.05 2.14
CA ALA A 55 -10.58 -5.35 1.50
C ALA A 55 -10.12 -5.20 0.04
N ASP A 56 -10.67 -4.22 -0.67
CA ASP A 56 -10.45 -4.01 -2.10
C ASP A 56 -9.47 -2.88 -2.42
N LEU A 57 -8.93 -2.21 -1.39
CA LEU A 57 -8.01 -1.10 -1.60
C LEU A 57 -6.88 -1.08 -0.58
N THR A 58 -5.69 -1.30 -1.10
CA THR A 58 -4.42 -1.19 -0.38
C THR A 58 -3.49 -0.26 -1.14
N VAL A 59 -2.70 0.50 -0.41
CA VAL A 59 -1.66 1.39 -0.95
C VAL A 59 -0.30 0.86 -0.57
N TRP A 60 0.59 0.81 -1.54
CA TRP A 60 2.01 0.51 -1.38
C TRP A 60 2.82 1.75 -1.73
N ALA A 61 4.00 1.87 -1.14
CA ALA A 61 5.02 2.77 -1.63
C ALA A 61 6.08 1.96 -2.37
N ASP A 62 6.72 2.57 -3.37
CA ASP A 62 7.95 2.01 -3.91
C ASP A 62 9.06 1.99 -2.83
N ARG A 63 10.15 1.29 -3.11
CA ARG A 63 11.20 1.07 -2.12
C ARG A 63 11.81 2.37 -1.58
N GLU A 64 11.89 3.40 -2.41
CA GLU A 64 12.48 4.69 -2.03
C GLU A 64 11.44 5.65 -1.43
N GLY A 65 10.14 5.40 -1.63
CA GLY A 65 9.04 6.24 -1.15
C GLY A 65 8.75 7.46 -2.03
N GLY A 66 9.16 7.43 -3.30
CA GLY A 66 8.88 8.46 -4.30
C GLY A 66 7.58 8.28 -5.06
N PHE A 67 6.98 7.09 -5.01
CA PHE A 67 5.71 6.76 -5.67
C PHE A 67 4.80 5.95 -4.75
N PHE A 68 3.51 6.23 -4.85
CA PHE A 68 2.45 5.38 -4.31
C PHE A 68 1.82 4.58 -5.44
N SER A 69 1.48 3.33 -5.15
CA SER A 69 0.63 2.50 -5.99
C SER A 69 -0.55 2.03 -5.16
N TRP A 70 -1.75 1.95 -5.73
CA TRP A 70 -2.92 1.42 -5.01
C TRP A 70 -3.85 0.59 -5.90
N GLY A 71 -4.49 -0.39 -5.28
CA GLY A 71 -5.35 -1.38 -5.93
C GLY A 71 -5.81 -2.44 -4.93
N ALA A 72 -6.55 -3.45 -5.41
CA ALA A 72 -6.93 -4.58 -4.56
C ALA A 72 -5.69 -5.42 -4.24
N VAL A 73 -5.70 -6.03 -3.05
CA VAL A 73 -4.58 -6.81 -2.50
C VAL A 73 -4.14 -7.97 -3.42
N HIS A 74 -4.99 -8.38 -4.36
CA HIS A 74 -4.79 -9.55 -5.22
C HIS A 74 -4.64 -9.20 -6.71
N MET A 75 -4.34 -7.95 -7.07
CA MET A 75 -4.49 -7.54 -8.47
C MET A 75 -3.44 -8.14 -9.43
N GLU A 76 -3.96 -8.89 -10.40
CA GLU A 76 -3.42 -9.12 -11.75
C GLU A 76 -3.58 -7.88 -12.67
N GLU A 77 -4.38 -6.89 -12.25
CA GLU A 77 -4.58 -5.61 -12.94
C GLU A 77 -3.53 -4.55 -12.55
N PRO A 78 -3.23 -3.57 -13.43
CA PRO A 78 -2.25 -2.54 -13.14
C PRO A 78 -2.75 -1.63 -12.00
N ALA A 79 -2.04 -1.65 -10.87
CA ALA A 79 -2.27 -0.72 -9.78
C ALA A 79 -2.15 0.73 -10.30
N GLU A 80 -3.12 1.58 -9.95
CA GLU A 80 -2.98 3.02 -10.17
C GLU A 80 -1.76 3.51 -9.39
N SER A 81 -1.07 4.54 -9.91
CA SER A 81 0.11 5.08 -9.25
C SER A 81 0.25 6.58 -9.43
N ALA A 82 0.89 7.21 -8.45
CA ALA A 82 1.19 8.63 -8.46
C ALA A 82 2.45 8.94 -7.65
N ARG A 83 3.05 10.10 -7.90
CA ARG A 83 4.23 10.56 -7.17
C ARG A 83 3.88 10.89 -5.73
N ALA A 84 4.76 10.50 -4.81
CA ALA A 84 4.63 10.82 -3.39
C ALA A 84 4.90 12.30 -3.07
N ASP A 85 5.42 13.06 -4.02
CA ASP A 85 5.69 14.50 -3.89
C ASP A 85 4.40 15.34 -3.74
N ASP A 86 3.24 14.81 -4.16
CA ASP A 86 1.93 15.48 -4.08
C ASP A 86 0.92 14.63 -3.27
N VAL A 87 1.26 14.39 -2.00
CA VAL A 87 0.45 13.59 -1.07
C VAL A 87 -1.03 14.01 -1.01
N PRO A 88 -1.39 15.32 -0.93
CA PRO A 88 -2.80 15.73 -0.86
C PRO A 88 -3.60 15.33 -2.10
N ARG A 89 -2.99 15.42 -3.29
CA ARG A 89 -3.64 14.97 -4.53
C ARG A 89 -3.87 13.46 -4.52
N VAL A 90 -2.88 12.69 -4.07
CA VAL A 90 -2.99 11.23 -3.95
C VAL A 90 -4.09 10.84 -2.97
N ALA A 91 -4.14 11.48 -1.80
CA ALA A 91 -5.21 11.26 -0.82
C ALA A 91 -6.59 11.55 -1.40
N ARG A 92 -6.72 12.64 -2.18
CA ARG A 92 -7.97 12.98 -2.88
C ARG A 92 -8.38 11.92 -3.89
N GLN A 93 -7.44 11.42 -4.71
CA GLN A 93 -7.73 10.38 -5.71
C GLN A 93 -8.21 9.08 -5.05
N ILE A 94 -7.52 8.67 -3.98
CA ILE A 94 -7.92 7.51 -3.18
C ILE A 94 -9.32 7.71 -2.57
N ALA A 95 -9.60 8.88 -2.01
CA ALA A 95 -10.90 9.20 -1.43
C ALA A 95 -12.01 9.22 -2.49
N GLN A 96 -11.73 9.76 -3.69
CA GLN A 96 -12.67 9.76 -4.82
C GLN A 96 -13.00 8.33 -5.26
N ARG A 97 -11.98 7.48 -5.43
CA ARG A 97 -12.16 6.08 -5.80
C ARG A 97 -13.02 5.34 -4.79
N LEU A 98 -12.77 5.54 -3.49
CA LEU A 98 -13.63 4.96 -2.45
C LEU A 98 -15.06 5.49 -2.56
N GLY A 99 -15.25 6.80 -2.76
CA GLY A 99 -16.56 7.40 -2.98
C GLY A 99 -17.33 6.77 -4.14
N GLU A 100 -16.67 6.52 -5.27
CA GLU A 100 -17.26 5.85 -6.45
C GLU A 100 -17.67 4.39 -6.16
N HIS A 101 -16.88 3.67 -5.37
CA HIS A 101 -17.20 2.30 -4.95
C HIS A 101 -18.33 2.22 -3.90
N TYR A 102 -18.63 3.30 -3.18
CA TYR A 102 -19.70 3.37 -2.16
C TYR A 102 -20.96 4.12 -2.62
N THR A 103 -20.93 4.83 -3.75
CA THR A 103 -22.16 5.21 -4.43
C THR A 103 -22.82 3.94 -4.96
N GLU A 104 -23.79 3.42 -4.20
CA GLU A 104 -24.67 2.31 -4.58
C GLU A 104 -25.09 2.41 -6.05
N PRO A 105 -25.26 1.30 -6.78
CA PRO A 105 -25.94 1.35 -8.06
C PRO A 105 -27.31 1.96 -7.78
N THR A 106 -27.55 3.17 -8.29
CA THR A 106 -28.86 3.80 -8.29
C THR A 106 -29.82 2.78 -8.87
N THR A 107 -30.54 2.09 -7.99
CA THR A 107 -31.59 1.18 -8.39
C THR A 107 -32.69 2.10 -8.85
N ALA A 108 -32.69 2.37 -10.16
CA ALA A 108 -33.75 3.14 -10.78
C ALA A 108 -35.06 2.34 -10.64
N PRO A 109 -36.17 2.98 -10.23
CA PRO A 109 -37.48 2.34 -10.08
C PRO A 109 -38.07 1.88 -11.43
#